data_AF-A0AAE0AUD3-F1
#
_entry.id   AF-A0AAE0AUD3-F1
#
_cell.length_a   1.000
_cell.length_b   1.000
_cell.length_c   1.000
_cell.angle_alpha   90.00
_cell.angle_beta   90.00
_cell.angle_gamma   90.00
#
_symmetry.space_group_name_H-M   'P 1'
#
loop_
_entity.id
_entity.type
_entity.pdbx_description
1 polymer ?
#
loop_
_entity_poly.entity_id
_entity_poly.type
_entity_poly.pdbx_seq_one_letter_code
_entity_poly.pdbx_strand_id
1 'polypeptide(L)'
;MPKWVMYCNGKKMGFARRREVDRKDAWLLEMLRSVSAGAGVLPDKDSGGYKYLRGQFEQVATGSDNSEAYHLIDPSSCFGQDLSVFFLRSTTM
;
A
#
# COMPACT_ATOMS: atom_id res chain seq x y z
N MET A 1 19.45 4.79 -2.53
CA MET A 1 18.02 4.77 -2.94
C MET A 1 17.24 5.60 -1.94
N PRO A 2 16.50 6.65 -2.36
CA PRO A 2 15.69 7.43 -1.45
C PRO A 2 14.62 6.53 -0.83
N LYS A 3 14.55 6.54 0.51
CA LYS A 3 13.58 5.74 1.28
C LYS A 3 12.30 6.56 1.42
N TRP A 4 11.15 5.93 1.17
CA TRP A 4 9.86 6.54 1.51
C TRP A 4 9.56 6.23 2.96
N VAL A 5 9.15 7.23 3.73
CA VAL A 5 8.57 7.01 5.06
C VAL A 5 7.07 6.80 4.87
N MET A 6 6.55 5.69 5.39
CA MET A 6 5.14 5.35 5.29
C MET A 6 4.41 5.74 6.58
N TYR A 7 3.27 6.40 6.43
CA TYR A 7 2.35 6.73 7.51
C TYR A 7 0.99 6.08 7.23
N CYS A 8 0.38 5.52 8.27
CA CYS A 8 -1.02 5.08 8.25
C CYS A 8 -1.81 5.89 9.26
N ASN A 9 -2.89 6.55 8.83
CA ASN A 9 -3.74 7.40 9.68
C ASN A 9 -2.92 8.39 10.53
N GLY A 10 -1.92 9.03 9.91
CA GLY A 10 -1.02 10.00 10.56
C GLY A 10 0.12 9.39 11.41
N LYS A 11 0.14 8.07 11.64
CA LYS A 11 1.19 7.39 12.42
C LYS A 11 2.27 6.82 11.51
N LYS A 12 3.54 7.08 11.82
CA LYS A 12 4.68 6.50 11.10
C LYS A 12 4.71 4.99 11.31
N MET A 13 4.63 4.23 10.22
CA MET A 13 4.62 2.76 10.23
C MET A 13 5.96 2.15 9.84
N GLY A 14 6.80 2.88 9.10
CA GLY A 14 8.11 2.39 8.70
C GLY A 14 8.59 3.00 7.40
N PHE A 15 9.29 2.19 6.60
CA PHE A 15 9.85 2.61 5.33
C PHE A 15 9.29 1.77 4.18
N ALA A 16 9.16 2.40 3.02
CA ALA A 16 8.75 1.79 1.77
C ALA A 16 9.77 2.11 0.67
N ARG A 17 9.76 1.29 -0.37
CA ARG A 17 10.52 1.53 -1.60
C ARG A 17 9.60 1.32 -2.80
N ARG A 18 9.71 2.22 -3.79
CA ARG A 18 9.13 1.97 -5.10
C ARG A 18 9.92 0.85 -5.77
N ARG A 19 9.23 -0.08 -6.41
CA ARG A 19 9.84 -1.21 -7.13
C ARG A 19 9.21 -1.32 -8.51
N GLU A 20 10.00 -1.76 -9.46
CA GLU A 20 9.47 -2.32 -10.70
C GLU A 20 8.89 -3.71 -10.41
N VAL A 21 7.82 -4.05 -11.13
CA VAL A 21 7.13 -5.34 -11.00
C VAL A 21 8.05 -6.43 -11.53
N ASP A 22 8.48 -7.34 -10.65
CA ASP A 22 9.22 -8.54 -11.03
C ASP A 22 8.30 -9.77 -11.22
N ARG A 23 8.89 -10.94 -11.51
CA ARG A 23 8.14 -12.20 -11.68
C ARG A 23 7.37 -12.61 -10.42
N LYS A 24 7.92 -12.37 -9.23
CA LYS A 24 7.24 -12.67 -7.96
C LYS A 24 6.09 -11.71 -7.73
N ASP A 25 6.29 -10.42 -8.00
CA ASP A 25 5.24 -9.41 -7.90
C ASP A 25 4.09 -9.72 -8.85
N ALA A 26 4.37 -10.11 -10.10
CA ALA A 26 3.36 -10.52 -11.07
C ALA A 26 2.56 -11.75 -10.61
N TRP A 27 3.24 -12.77 -10.05
CA TRP A 27 2.59 -13.95 -9.49
C TRP A 27 1.67 -13.59 -8.31
N LEU A 28 2.12 -12.73 -7.39
CA LEU A 28 1.30 -12.26 -6.26
C LEU A 28 0.05 -11.51 -6.74
N LEU A 29 0.21 -10.63 -7.73
CA LEU A 29 -0.92 -9.88 -8.31
C LEU A 29 -1.92 -10.81 -9.01
N GLU A 30 -1.44 -11.85 -9.70
CA GLU A 30 -2.28 -12.86 -10.33
C GLU A 30 -3.05 -13.68 -9.29
N MET A 31 -2.41 -14.09 -8.18
CA MET A 31 -3.08 -14.77 -7.06
C MET A 31 -4.21 -13.94 -6.45
N LEU A 32 -4.07 -12.61 -6.47
CA LEU A 32 -5.09 -11.69 -5.97
C LEU A 32 -6.14 -11.33 -7.01
N ARG A 33 -6.03 -11.75 -8.28
CA ARG A 33 -6.87 -11.25 -9.38
C ARG A 33 -8.37 -11.36 -9.11
N SER A 34 -8.82 -12.46 -8.50
CA SER A 34 -10.24 -12.71 -8.16
C SER A 34 -10.69 -12.08 -6.84
N VAL A 35 -9.78 -11.46 -6.08
CA VAL A 35 -10.10 -10.77 -4.83
C VAL A 35 -10.58 -9.36 -5.18
N SER A 36 -11.81 -9.00 -4.82
CA SER A 36 -12.31 -7.63 -5.02
C SER A 36 -11.79 -6.69 -3.94
N ALA A 37 -11.96 -7.06 -2.67
CA ALA A 37 -11.48 -6.34 -1.50
C ALA A 37 -11.20 -7.32 -0.34
N GLY A 38 -10.36 -6.91 0.61
CA GLY A 38 -10.05 -7.66 1.83
C GLY A 38 -8.57 -7.64 2.20
N ALA A 39 -8.24 -8.24 3.34
CA ALA A 39 -6.87 -8.43 3.81
C ALA A 39 -6.60 -9.90 4.12
N GLY A 40 -5.36 -10.34 3.96
CA GLY A 40 -5.00 -11.74 4.19
C GLY A 40 -3.52 -12.02 4.05
N VAL A 41 -3.19 -13.32 4.01
CA VAL A 41 -1.82 -13.81 3.82
C VAL A 41 -1.80 -14.78 2.64
N LEU A 42 -0.99 -14.48 1.64
CA LEU A 42 -0.68 -15.43 0.58
C LEU A 42 0.47 -16.34 1.03
N PRO A 43 0.41 -17.64 0.75
CA PRO A 43 1.47 -18.55 1.14
C PRO A 43 2.77 -18.23 0.38
N ASP A 44 3.88 -18.24 1.09
CA ASP A 44 5.23 -18.24 0.53
C ASP A 44 6.04 -19.30 1.25
N LYS A 45 6.72 -20.17 0.50
CA LYS A 45 7.39 -21.35 1.04
C LYS A 45 8.57 -20.97 1.94
N ASP A 46 9.16 -19.80 1.73
CA ASP A 46 10.45 -19.44 2.34
C ASP A 46 10.37 -18.30 3.37
N SER A 47 9.28 -17.53 3.43
CA SER A 47 9.25 -16.25 4.19
C SER A 47 8.09 -16.07 5.18
N GLY A 48 7.25 -17.10 5.38
CA GLY A 48 6.06 -16.97 6.24
C GLY A 48 4.89 -16.24 5.58
N GLY A 49 4.95 -16.05 4.26
CA GLY A 49 3.84 -15.55 3.44
C GLY A 49 3.82 -14.03 3.22
N TYR A 50 3.05 -13.61 2.22
CA TYR A 50 2.86 -12.20 1.87
C TYR A 50 1.55 -11.69 2.44
N LYS A 51 1.62 -10.71 3.35
CA LYS A 51 0.43 -10.00 3.83
C LYS A 51 -0.05 -9.03 2.75
N TYR A 52 -1.33 -9.05 2.45
CA TYR A 52 -1.93 -8.15 1.47
C TYR A 52 -3.14 -7.42 2.05
N LEU A 53 -3.41 -6.25 1.48
CA LEU A 53 -4.66 -5.50 1.59
C LEU A 53 -5.06 -5.12 0.16
N ARG A 54 -6.29 -5.42 -0.22
CA ARG A 54 -6.88 -5.05 -1.51
C ARG A 54 -8.18 -4.31 -1.27
N GLY A 55 -8.39 -3.27 -2.05
CA GLY A 55 -9.56 -2.41 -1.98
C GLY A 55 -9.40 -1.28 -2.99
N GLN A 56 -10.43 -0.45 -3.12
CA GLN A 56 -10.36 0.74 -3.96
C GLN A 56 -9.71 1.87 -3.18
N PHE A 57 -8.66 2.47 -3.73
CA PHE A 57 -8.00 3.63 -3.13
C PHE A 57 -8.16 4.84 -4.04
N GLU A 58 -8.50 5.98 -3.45
CA GLU A 58 -8.43 7.28 -4.11
C GLU A 58 -7.07 7.89 -3.85
N GLN A 59 -6.39 8.33 -4.91
CA GLN A 59 -5.18 9.13 -4.78
C GLN A 59 -5.54 10.58 -4.52
N VAL A 60 -4.97 11.18 -3.48
CA VAL A 60 -5.17 12.59 -3.14
C VAL A 60 -4.01 13.43 -3.62
N ALA A 61 -4.32 14.56 -4.27
CA ALA A 61 -3.34 15.54 -4.68
C ALA A 61 -2.63 16.12 -3.44
N THR A 62 -1.32 15.87 -3.34
CA THR A 62 -0.48 16.34 -2.22
C THR A 62 0.17 17.69 -2.48
N GLY A 63 0.14 18.18 -3.73
CA GLY A 63 0.81 19.40 -4.16
C GLY A 63 2.35 19.31 -4.18
N SER A 64 2.92 18.10 -4.05
CA SER A 64 4.37 17.88 -4.00
C SER A 64 4.75 16.54 -4.63
N ASP A 65 5.78 16.55 -5.49
CA ASP A 65 6.33 15.34 -6.12
C ASP A 65 7.06 14.41 -5.13
N ASN A 66 7.29 14.88 -3.91
CA ASN A 66 7.95 14.11 -2.85
C ASN A 66 6.96 13.43 -1.90
N SER A 67 5.66 13.53 -2.16
CA SER A 67 4.64 12.88 -1.34
C SER A 67 3.52 12.28 -2.16
N GLU A 68 3.04 11.13 -1.69
CA GLU A 68 1.89 10.44 -2.27
C GLU A 68 0.89 10.10 -1.14
N ALA A 69 -0.39 10.28 -1.40
CA ALA A 69 -1.46 10.05 -0.43
C ALA A 69 -2.57 9.20 -1.06
N TYR A 70 -3.03 8.18 -0.34
CA TYR A 70 -4.08 7.28 -0.77
C TYR A 70 -5.08 7.04 0.36
N HIS A 71 -6.38 7.18 0.07
CA HIS A 71 -7.46 6.84 1.00
C HIS A 71 -8.20 5.60 0.53
N LEU A 72 -8.42 4.65 1.43
CA LEU A 72 -9.31 3.52 1.17
C LEU A 72 -10.74 4.06 1.03
N ILE A 73 -11.37 3.75 -0.09
CA ILE A 73 -12.78 4.05 -0.33
C ILE A 73 -13.60 2.86 0.19
N ASP A 74 -14.38 3.09 1.23
CA ASP A 74 -15.41 2.15 1.68
C ASP A 74 -16.68 2.35 0.83
N PRO A 75 -17.03 1.40 -0.08
CA PRO A 75 -18.22 1.53 -0.91
C PRO A 75 -19.52 1.42 -0.11
N SER A 76 -19.48 0.85 1.09
CA SER A 76 -20.66 0.76 1.96
C SER A 76 -20.91 2.06 2.72
N SER A 77 -19.91 2.94 2.82
CA SER A 77 -19.92 4.15 3.66
C SER A 77 -20.34 3.89 5.12
N CYS A 78 -20.33 2.62 5.54
CA CYS A 78 -20.78 2.22 6.88
C CYS A 78 -19.72 2.54 7.94
N PHE A 79 -18.45 2.54 7.56
CA PHE A 79 -17.34 2.72 8.51
C PHE A 79 -16.63 4.08 8.39
N GLY A 80 -16.88 4.83 7.32
CA GLY A 80 -16.17 6.09 7.03
C GLY A 80 -14.78 5.84 6.40
N GLN A 81 -13.84 6.79 6.53
CA GLN A 81 -12.45 6.58 6.08
C GLN A 81 -11.67 5.76 7.13
N ASP A 82 -11.58 4.44 6.95
CA ASP A 82 -10.88 3.56 7.89
C ASP A 82 -9.34 3.60 7.75
N LEU A 83 -8.83 3.83 6.53
CA LEU A 83 -7.41 3.77 6.25
C LEU A 83 -6.95 4.83 5.24
N SER A 84 -5.97 5.61 5.66
CA SER A 84 -5.20 6.55 4.85
C SER A 84 -3.74 6.14 4.87
N VAL A 85 -3.13 5.96 3.70
CA VAL A 85 -1.71 5.65 3.55
C VAL A 85 -1.03 6.84 2.90
N PHE A 86 0.01 7.34 3.55
CA PHE A 86 0.80 8.47 3.09
C PHE A 86 2.27 8.10 3.00
N PHE A 87 2.89 8.41 1.87
CA PHE A 87 4.31 8.19 1.62
C PHE A 87 5.01 9.54 1.48
N LEU A 88 6.11 9.72 2.21
CA LEU A 88 6.97 10.91 2.13
C LEU A 88 8.39 10.49 1.76
N ARG A 89 8.94 11.07 0.69
CA ARG A 89 10.31 10.80 0.27
C ARG A 89 11.28 11.44 1.26
N SER A 90 12.10 10.63 1.92
CA SER A 90 13.19 11.14 2.74
C SER A 90 14.31 11.62 1.83
N THR A 91 14.64 12.91 1.94
CA THR A 91 15.77 13.57 1.27
C THR A 91 17.07 13.50 2.06
N THR A 92 17.08 12.81 3.21
CA THR A 92 18.28 12.66 4.03
C THR A 92 19.27 11.75 3.31
N MET A 93 20.38 12.33 2.82
CA MET A 93 21.57 11.61 2.35
C MET A 93 22.24 10.86 3.50
#